data_AF-A0A4S2HMD2-F1
#
_entry.id   AF-A0A4S2HMD2-F1
#
_cell.length_a   1.000
_cell.length_b   1.000
_cell.length_c   1.000
_cell.angle_alpha   90.00
_cell.angle_beta   90.00
_cell.angle_gamma   90.00
#
_symmetry.space_group_name_H-M   'P 1'
#
loop_
_entity.id
_entity.type
_entity.pdbx_description
1 polymer ?
#
loop_
_entity_poly.entity_id
_entity_poly.type
_entity_poly.pdbx_seq_one_letter_code
_entity_poly.pdbx_strand_id
1 'polypeptide(L)'
;MDCEEAVYSNDYYDFIVEYTMPESGNVVSSCIQKIDASYGIAYLPREGNLSLNIQNYNYTSIPKCYTLMDESALEESGILRIQNQPTLSLKGQGVLIGFLDTGIDYENPVFRNSDGSTRIMAVWDQTDRSGTPPEGFLYGTEYLDTQINDALQTENPREIVPVTDPEGHGTFLVSVAAGSQIREEEFIGAAPYARIAMVKLKQAKQYLRDFFFIPEDAQAFQENDLMAGLAYLDQLAKSRHVPLVICFGLGSNMGSHTGVSHLSTMLNNIALRSGRVAVTAVGNEGNERHHYFGQMEEGRQYQNVEISVGEGVEGFSTELWARAPQRFVVEIISPTGERMPSEYILSGGREYRFLFEDTRVTVDYRITGILNGAQVIYMRFEQPSQGLWNIRVFPEGEFASIFNMWLPSDELSTGEVFFIRSNPDTTITVPSTAIAPIAVGAYDVRDNSIYLRSGRGFTTNGWIKPDIVAPGVGVFGAGGNNQFTTKDGTSVAAAITAGATALMLEWGIVRGNYTAITNIEIKNVLIRGATRDDKRTYPDQAFGWGRLNLYQAFEDFRIR
;
A
#
# COMPACT_ATOMS: atom_id res chain seq x y z
N MET A 1 -11.85 22.71 21.57
CA MET A 1 -10.87 21.77 20.99
C MET A 1 -11.08 21.83 19.51
N ASP A 2 -10.06 22.22 18.76
CA ASP A 2 -10.11 22.25 17.30
C ASP A 2 -9.76 20.85 16.79
N CYS A 3 -10.72 20.17 16.18
CA CYS A 3 -10.51 18.81 15.70
C CYS A 3 -9.62 18.77 14.45
N GLU A 4 -9.47 19.87 13.71
CA GLU A 4 -8.50 19.95 12.63
C GLU A 4 -7.07 19.90 13.20
N GLU A 5 -6.79 20.67 14.24
CA GLU A 5 -5.47 20.68 14.90
C GLU A 5 -5.09 19.28 15.42
N ALA A 6 -6.06 18.51 15.91
CA ALA A 6 -5.82 17.13 16.36
C ALA A 6 -5.34 16.22 15.22
N VAL A 7 -5.67 16.51 13.96
CA VAL A 7 -5.22 15.72 12.79
C VAL A 7 -3.75 15.97 12.44
N TYR A 8 -3.22 17.14 12.75
CA TYR A 8 -1.84 17.52 12.43
C TYR A 8 -0.89 17.42 13.63
N SER A 9 -1.38 17.68 14.84
CA SER A 9 -0.55 17.74 16.03
C SER A 9 -0.02 16.37 16.44
N ASN A 10 1.27 16.35 16.81
CA ASN A 10 1.94 15.21 17.43
C ASN A 10 1.53 15.02 18.91
N ASP A 11 0.70 15.90 19.47
CA ASP A 11 0.14 15.78 20.82
C ASP A 11 -1.07 14.84 20.88
N TYR A 12 -1.47 14.27 19.73
CA TYR A 12 -2.60 13.34 19.62
C TYR A 12 -2.15 12.04 18.97
N TYR A 13 -2.63 10.92 19.53
CA TYR A 13 -2.61 9.61 18.89
C TYR A 13 -3.83 9.46 17.98
N ASP A 14 -3.61 8.95 16.77
CA ASP A 14 -4.66 8.58 15.83
C ASP A 14 -4.96 7.09 16.00
N PHE A 15 -6.23 6.75 16.15
CA PHE A 15 -6.70 5.36 16.23
C PHE A 15 -7.82 5.09 15.22
N ILE A 16 -7.75 3.95 14.54
CA ILE A 16 -8.82 3.43 13.70
C ILE A 16 -9.82 2.71 14.61
N VAL A 17 -11.07 3.18 14.62
CA VAL A 17 -12.17 2.64 15.43
C VAL A 17 -13.24 2.02 14.54
N GLU A 18 -13.82 0.89 14.98
CA GLU A 18 -14.90 0.20 14.27
C GLU A 18 -16.24 0.44 14.99
N TYR A 19 -17.28 0.85 14.26
CA TYR A 19 -18.58 1.21 14.85
C TYR A 19 -19.44 0.01 15.28
N THR A 20 -19.15 -1.19 14.79
CA THR A 20 -19.99 -2.40 14.93
C THR A 20 -19.69 -3.20 16.20
N MET A 21 -18.61 -2.91 16.92
CA MET A 21 -18.25 -3.56 18.19
C MET A 21 -18.47 -2.59 19.37
N PRO A 22 -19.12 -2.99 20.48
CA PRO A 22 -19.06 -2.20 21.70
C PRO A 22 -17.59 -2.09 22.14
N GLU A 23 -17.12 -0.85 22.33
CA GLU A 23 -15.73 -0.48 22.62
C GLU A 23 -15.10 -1.39 23.70
N SER A 24 -14.40 -2.44 23.30
CA SER A 24 -13.47 -3.13 24.19
C SER A 24 -12.12 -2.43 24.11
N GLY A 25 -12.03 -1.26 24.76
CA GLY A 25 -10.82 -0.45 24.85
C GLY A 25 -11.08 1.04 24.67
N ASN A 26 -11.46 1.68 25.78
CA ASN A 26 -11.53 3.12 26.14
C ASN A 26 -10.88 4.21 25.23
N VAL A 27 -11.04 4.21 23.90
CA VAL A 27 -10.69 5.39 23.08
C VAL A 27 -11.89 6.32 23.01
N VAL A 28 -12.18 6.97 24.14
CA VAL A 28 -13.20 8.02 24.20
C VAL A 28 -12.55 9.32 23.75
N SER A 29 -12.75 9.68 22.49
CA SER A 29 -12.32 10.98 21.94
C SER A 29 -13.52 11.86 21.58
N SER A 30 -13.39 13.16 21.84
CA SER A 30 -14.34 14.17 21.36
C SER A 30 -14.15 14.54 19.88
N CYS A 31 -13.04 14.12 19.25
CA CYS A 31 -12.75 14.36 17.84
C CYS A 31 -12.67 13.02 17.10
N ILE A 32 -13.73 12.73 16.33
CA ILE A 32 -13.81 11.53 15.50
C ILE A 32 -14.14 11.93 14.06
N GLN A 33 -13.26 11.59 13.13
CA GLN A 33 -13.53 11.64 11.68
C GLN A 33 -14.28 10.38 11.29
N LYS A 34 -15.48 10.51 10.75
CA LYS A 34 -16.18 9.37 10.15
C LYS A 34 -15.55 9.05 8.79
N ILE A 35 -15.20 7.79 8.55
CA ILE A 35 -14.62 7.36 7.26
C ILE A 35 -15.67 6.70 6.39
N ASP A 36 -16.37 5.72 6.94
CA ASP A 36 -17.50 5.09 6.26
C ASP A 36 -18.54 4.58 7.26
N ALA A 37 -19.32 3.56 6.88
CA ALA A 37 -20.31 2.94 7.76
C ALA A 37 -19.69 2.02 8.83
N SER A 38 -18.46 1.57 8.63
CA SER A 38 -17.75 0.60 9.46
C SER A 38 -16.69 1.26 10.33
N TYR A 39 -15.98 2.26 9.80
CA TYR A 39 -14.79 2.83 10.43
C TYR A 39 -14.87 4.34 10.69
N GLY A 40 -14.20 4.76 11.75
CA GLY A 40 -13.85 6.15 12.04
C GLY A 40 -12.40 6.29 12.50
N ILE A 41 -11.90 7.52 12.57
CA ILE A 41 -10.59 7.86 13.13
C ILE A 41 -10.82 8.69 14.37
N ALA A 42 -10.38 8.19 15.52
CA ALA A 42 -10.40 8.90 16.79
C ALA A 42 -9.04 9.55 17.06
N TYR A 43 -9.05 10.83 17.40
CA TYR A 43 -7.83 11.58 17.76
C TYR A 43 -7.77 11.75 19.28
N LEU A 44 -6.89 11.00 19.95
CA LEU A 44 -6.80 10.95 21.41
C LEU A 44 -5.61 11.79 21.91
N PRO A 45 -5.80 12.77 22.81
CA PRO A 45 -4.69 13.51 23.41
C PRO A 45 -3.67 12.57 24.08
N ARG A 46 -2.38 12.81 23.90
CA ARG A 46 -1.30 12.04 24.55
C ARG A 46 -1.21 12.38 26.03
N GLU A 47 -1.36 13.65 26.37
CA GLU A 47 -1.38 14.10 27.76
C GLU A 47 -2.57 13.46 28.51
N GLY A 48 -2.29 12.87 29.67
CA GLY A 48 -3.31 12.21 30.48
C GLY A 48 -3.73 10.81 30.03
N ASN A 49 -3.20 10.30 28.91
CA ASN A 49 -3.46 8.95 28.41
C ASN A 49 -2.21 8.05 28.47
N LEU A 50 -2.42 6.74 28.34
CA LEU A 50 -1.35 5.74 28.40
C LEU A 50 -0.39 5.88 27.20
N SER A 51 0.88 5.50 27.39
CA SER A 51 1.86 5.47 26.31
C SER A 51 1.47 4.50 25.20
N LEU A 52 1.81 4.85 23.96
CA LEU A 52 1.53 4.02 22.80
C LEU A 52 2.34 2.72 22.85
N ASN A 53 1.64 1.61 22.96
CA ASN A 53 2.15 0.26 22.73
C ASN A 53 0.95 -0.64 22.46
N ILE A 54 1.21 -1.86 21.98
CA ILE A 54 0.13 -2.80 21.69
C ILE A 54 -0.42 -3.49 22.94
N GLN A 55 0.09 -3.13 24.14
CA GLN A 55 -0.52 -3.55 25.40
C GLN A 55 -1.67 -2.70 25.86
N ASN A 56 -1.48 -1.40 25.77
CA ASN A 56 -2.44 -0.39 26.18
C ASN A 56 -3.52 -0.18 25.11
N TYR A 57 -3.17 -0.38 23.84
CA TYR A 57 -4.06 -0.17 22.70
C TYR A 57 -4.07 -1.40 21.80
N ASN A 58 -5.20 -1.63 21.13
CA ASN A 58 -5.33 -2.79 20.25
C ASN A 58 -4.38 -2.64 19.04
N TYR A 59 -3.68 -3.72 18.69
CA TYR A 59 -2.77 -3.74 17.54
C TYR A 59 -3.43 -3.24 16.25
N THR A 60 -4.71 -3.59 16.05
CA THR A 60 -5.46 -3.28 14.83
C THR A 60 -6.01 -1.85 14.82
N SER A 61 -6.07 -1.17 15.97
CA SER A 61 -6.48 0.23 16.03
C SER A 61 -5.33 1.20 15.80
N ILE A 62 -4.07 0.77 16.00
CA ILE A 62 -2.89 1.58 15.71
C ILE A 62 -2.64 1.59 14.20
N PRO A 63 -2.73 2.74 13.52
CA PRO A 63 -2.49 2.86 12.09
C PRO A 63 -1.11 2.31 11.71
N LYS A 64 -1.02 1.59 10.59
CA LYS A 64 0.28 1.20 10.02
C LYS A 64 0.84 2.28 9.10
N CYS A 65 2.15 2.20 8.82
CA CYS A 65 2.81 3.08 7.87
C CYS A 65 3.07 2.36 6.53
N TYR A 66 2.88 3.08 5.44
CA TYR A 66 3.03 2.62 4.07
C TYR A 66 4.04 3.49 3.33
N THR A 67 4.71 2.91 2.35
CA THR A 67 5.73 3.58 1.53
C THR A 67 5.47 3.40 0.04
N LEU A 68 6.29 4.05 -0.79
CA LEU A 68 6.24 4.03 -2.24
C LEU A 68 6.74 2.68 -2.78
N MET A 69 6.15 2.17 -3.87
CA MET A 69 6.49 0.87 -4.43
C MET A 69 7.20 0.99 -5.80
N ASP A 70 8.11 1.97 -5.93
CA ASP A 70 9.03 2.14 -7.06
C ASP A 70 10.45 2.54 -6.64
N GLU A 71 11.34 2.56 -7.62
CA GLU A 71 12.66 3.16 -7.58
C GLU A 71 12.98 3.83 -8.92
N SER A 72 14.00 4.68 -8.93
CA SER A 72 14.51 5.24 -10.20
C SER A 72 15.21 4.14 -11.00
N ALA A 73 14.95 4.06 -12.30
CA ALA A 73 15.56 3.03 -13.14
C ALA A 73 17.08 3.24 -13.26
N LEU A 74 17.86 2.19 -13.02
CA LEU A 74 19.33 2.22 -13.10
C LEU A 74 19.87 2.12 -14.53
N GLU A 75 19.07 1.63 -15.49
CA GLU A 75 19.48 1.41 -16.88
C GLU A 75 18.69 2.31 -17.85
N GLU A 76 19.39 3.21 -18.57
CA GLU A 76 18.80 3.97 -19.69
C GLU A 76 18.60 3.11 -20.96
N SER A 77 19.20 1.91 -21.02
CA SER A 77 19.05 1.00 -22.15
C SER A 77 17.79 0.14 -22.00
N GLY A 78 16.76 0.44 -22.81
CA GLY A 78 15.54 -0.38 -22.88
C GLY A 78 14.27 0.27 -22.34
N ILE A 79 14.20 1.60 -22.40
CA ILE A 79 13.04 2.40 -22.00
C ILE A 79 11.75 1.89 -22.68
N LEU A 80 10.78 1.48 -21.86
CA LEU A 80 9.43 1.12 -22.26
C LEU A 80 8.55 2.36 -22.35
N ARG A 81 8.06 2.62 -23.56
CA ARG A 81 7.02 3.61 -23.84
C ARG A 81 5.68 2.92 -24.00
N ILE A 82 4.66 3.43 -23.30
CA ILE A 82 3.30 2.89 -23.39
C ILE A 82 2.73 3.20 -24.79
N GLN A 83 2.03 2.23 -25.36
CA GLN A 83 1.37 2.38 -26.66
C GLN A 83 -0.12 2.13 -26.51
N ASN A 84 -0.94 3.02 -27.10
CA ASN A 84 -2.38 2.80 -27.19
C ASN A 84 -2.71 1.73 -28.24
N GLN A 85 -3.79 0.98 -27.99
CA GLN A 85 -4.30 -0.04 -28.91
C GLN A 85 -5.32 0.58 -29.88
N PRO A 86 -4.95 0.95 -31.12
CA PRO A 86 -5.83 1.69 -32.03
C PRO A 86 -7.09 0.91 -32.42
N THR A 87 -7.05 -0.42 -32.37
CA THR A 87 -8.15 -1.32 -32.73
C THR A 87 -9.33 -1.24 -31.75
N LEU A 88 -9.09 -0.95 -30.47
CA LEU A 88 -10.16 -0.88 -29.46
C LEU A 88 -10.92 0.45 -29.52
N SER A 89 -10.32 1.52 -30.07
CA SER A 89 -10.90 2.86 -30.09
C SER A 89 -11.37 3.36 -28.70
N LEU A 90 -10.76 2.88 -27.61
CA LEU A 90 -11.01 3.27 -26.21
C LEU A 90 -9.83 4.10 -25.69
N LYS A 91 -10.10 5.13 -24.90
CA LYS A 91 -9.08 6.05 -24.35
C LYS A 91 -9.32 6.46 -22.89
N GLY A 92 -10.32 5.90 -22.23
CA GLY A 92 -10.68 6.17 -20.83
C GLY A 92 -11.71 7.28 -20.66
N GLN A 93 -12.35 7.73 -21.75
CA GLN A 93 -13.29 8.84 -21.71
C GLN A 93 -14.45 8.55 -20.75
N GLY A 94 -14.79 9.50 -19.87
CA GLY A 94 -15.91 9.38 -18.93
C GLY A 94 -15.63 8.53 -17.69
N VAL A 95 -14.38 8.08 -17.50
CA VAL A 95 -13.93 7.35 -16.30
C VAL A 95 -13.01 8.23 -15.47
N LEU A 96 -13.14 8.16 -14.15
CA LEU A 96 -12.23 8.79 -13.19
C LEU A 96 -11.18 7.78 -12.74
N ILE A 97 -9.91 8.16 -12.76
CA ILE A 97 -8.83 7.42 -12.10
C ILE A 97 -8.38 8.24 -10.88
N GLY A 98 -8.55 7.64 -9.70
CA GLY A 98 -8.17 8.21 -8.41
C GLY A 98 -6.85 7.64 -7.91
N PHE A 99 -6.00 8.51 -7.36
CA PHE A 99 -4.68 8.20 -6.82
C PHE A 99 -4.59 8.69 -5.39
N LEU A 100 -3.82 7.98 -4.56
CA LEU A 100 -3.39 8.42 -3.24
C LEU A 100 -1.88 8.31 -3.19
N ASP A 101 -1.18 9.43 -3.18
CA ASP A 101 0.25 9.46 -3.47
C ASP A 101 0.92 10.75 -2.97
N THR A 102 2.14 11.04 -3.43
CA THR A 102 2.95 12.22 -3.06
C THR A 102 2.41 13.56 -3.57
N GLY A 103 1.48 13.51 -4.53
CA GLY A 103 0.83 14.66 -5.13
C GLY A 103 0.85 14.62 -6.65
N ILE A 104 0.63 15.77 -7.27
CA ILE A 104 0.67 15.91 -8.73
C ILE A 104 1.18 17.30 -9.13
N ASP A 105 2.10 17.35 -10.10
CA ASP A 105 2.47 18.58 -10.81
C ASP A 105 1.36 18.95 -11.81
N TYR A 106 0.29 19.60 -11.32
CA TYR A 106 -0.90 19.91 -12.12
C TYR A 106 -0.61 20.87 -13.29
N GLU A 107 0.51 21.59 -13.24
CA GLU A 107 0.94 22.50 -14.30
C GLU A 107 1.43 21.71 -15.53
N ASN A 108 1.78 20.44 -15.38
CA ASN A 108 2.33 19.64 -16.46
C ASN A 108 1.34 19.47 -17.62
N PRO A 109 1.74 19.76 -18.88
CA PRO A 109 0.88 19.63 -20.05
C PRO A 109 0.35 18.20 -20.25
N VAL A 110 1.02 17.19 -19.71
CA VAL A 110 0.57 15.80 -19.71
C VAL A 110 -0.82 15.64 -19.06
N PHE A 111 -1.22 16.51 -18.14
CA PHE A 111 -2.52 16.42 -17.46
C PHE A 111 -3.59 17.35 -18.04
N ARG A 112 -3.34 17.95 -19.21
CA ARG A 112 -4.26 18.87 -19.87
C ARG A 112 -4.98 18.24 -21.05
N ASN A 113 -6.16 18.75 -21.35
CA ASN A 113 -6.89 18.52 -22.59
C ASN A 113 -6.20 19.26 -23.75
N SER A 114 -6.62 18.96 -24.98
CA SER A 114 -6.09 19.62 -26.18
C SER A 114 -6.43 21.13 -26.26
N ASP A 115 -7.44 21.58 -25.54
CA ASP A 115 -7.81 23.00 -25.43
C ASP A 115 -7.04 23.74 -24.31
N GLY A 116 -6.14 23.04 -23.60
CA GLY A 116 -5.35 23.57 -22.50
C GLY A 116 -6.01 23.49 -21.13
N SER A 117 -7.29 23.13 -21.03
CA SER A 117 -7.98 22.93 -19.75
C SER A 117 -7.46 21.69 -19.01
N THR A 118 -7.56 21.65 -17.69
CA THR A 118 -7.11 20.49 -16.89
C THR A 118 -8.03 19.27 -17.06
N ARG A 119 -7.45 18.07 -17.00
CA ARG A 119 -8.18 16.79 -16.84
C ARG A 119 -8.33 16.38 -15.38
N ILE A 120 -7.62 17.06 -14.47
CA ILE A 120 -7.70 16.85 -13.03
C ILE A 120 -9.06 17.38 -12.57
N MET A 121 -9.91 16.48 -12.10
CA MET A 121 -11.23 16.76 -11.55
C MET A 121 -11.16 17.39 -10.17
N ALA A 122 -10.26 16.87 -9.34
CA ALA A 122 -9.99 17.42 -8.02
C ALA A 122 -8.61 16.98 -7.53
N VAL A 123 -8.00 17.81 -6.69
CA VAL A 123 -6.89 17.44 -5.83
C VAL A 123 -7.30 17.70 -4.39
N TRP A 124 -7.16 16.69 -3.52
CA TRP A 124 -7.19 16.89 -2.08
C TRP A 124 -5.75 16.88 -1.56
N ASP A 125 -5.26 18.03 -1.10
CA ASP A 125 -3.97 18.14 -0.43
C ASP A 125 -4.18 18.02 1.09
N GLN A 126 -3.81 16.87 1.65
CA GLN A 126 -3.90 16.59 3.08
C GLN A 126 -2.87 17.36 3.92
N THR A 127 -1.88 18.00 3.30
CA THR A 127 -0.84 18.79 3.98
C THR A 127 -1.23 20.26 4.11
N ASP A 128 -2.15 20.71 3.27
CA ASP A 128 -2.52 22.12 3.15
C ASP A 128 -3.67 22.49 4.08
N ARG A 129 -3.37 23.43 4.97
CA ARG A 129 -4.27 23.93 6.03
C ARG A 129 -4.88 25.30 5.71
N SER A 130 -4.60 25.85 4.52
CA SER A 130 -4.97 27.22 4.19
C SER A 130 -6.38 27.36 3.61
N GLY A 131 -6.93 26.28 3.05
CA GLY A 131 -8.23 26.28 2.38
C GLY A 131 -9.31 25.49 3.10
N THR A 132 -10.25 24.95 2.33
CA THR A 132 -11.43 24.24 2.85
C THR A 132 -11.27 22.74 2.63
N PRO A 133 -11.43 21.90 3.68
CA PRO A 133 -11.39 20.46 3.51
C PRO A 133 -12.58 19.96 2.67
N PRO A 134 -12.45 18.79 2.02
CA PRO A 134 -13.59 18.19 1.33
C PRO A 134 -14.79 17.98 2.26
N GLU A 135 -16.01 18.04 1.72
CA GLU A 135 -17.23 17.90 2.51
C GLU A 135 -17.22 16.59 3.33
N GLY A 136 -17.37 16.72 4.65
CA GLY A 136 -17.38 15.60 5.58
C GLY A 136 -16.00 15.22 6.14
N PHE A 137 -14.93 15.91 5.74
CA PHE A 137 -13.57 15.72 6.26
C PHE A 137 -13.13 16.87 7.16
N LEU A 138 -12.30 16.57 8.15
CA LEU A 138 -11.85 17.53 9.17
C LEU A 138 -10.65 18.38 8.75
N TYR A 139 -9.93 18.02 7.67
CA TYR A 139 -8.60 18.55 7.38
C TYR A 139 -8.23 18.50 5.90
N GLY A 140 -7.15 19.22 5.58
CA GLY A 140 -6.62 19.36 4.23
C GLY A 140 -7.40 20.39 3.42
N THR A 141 -7.04 20.55 2.16
CA THR A 141 -7.71 21.49 1.24
C THR A 141 -8.08 20.81 -0.08
N GLU A 142 -9.33 20.99 -0.51
CA GLU A 142 -9.79 20.53 -1.82
C GLU A 142 -9.66 21.63 -2.89
N TYR A 143 -9.04 21.27 -4.01
CA TYR A 143 -8.93 22.08 -5.22
C TYR A 143 -9.67 21.42 -6.36
N LEU A 144 -10.74 22.05 -6.85
CA LEU A 144 -11.54 21.54 -7.96
C LEU A 144 -10.99 21.98 -9.32
N ASP A 145 -11.41 21.29 -10.38
CA ASP A 145 -11.07 21.62 -11.77
C ASP A 145 -11.27 23.09 -12.15
N THR A 146 -12.28 23.78 -11.59
CA THR A 146 -12.47 25.21 -11.79
C THR A 146 -11.30 26.05 -11.25
N GLN A 147 -10.88 25.81 -10.01
CA GLN A 147 -9.76 26.53 -9.38
C GLN A 147 -8.44 26.22 -10.08
N ILE A 148 -8.24 24.95 -10.49
CA ILE A 148 -7.05 24.53 -11.22
C ILE A 148 -7.01 25.23 -12.59
N ASN A 149 -8.12 25.27 -13.32
CA ASN A 149 -8.17 26.00 -14.59
C ASN A 149 -7.92 27.50 -14.41
N ASP A 150 -8.50 28.13 -13.40
CA ASP A 150 -8.26 29.55 -13.09
C ASP A 150 -6.77 29.79 -12.78
N ALA A 151 -6.15 28.92 -11.99
CA ALA A 151 -4.72 28.95 -11.68
C ALA A 151 -3.87 28.84 -12.96
N LEU A 152 -4.19 27.92 -13.86
CA LEU A 152 -3.45 27.71 -15.12
C LEU A 152 -3.51 28.90 -16.08
N GLN A 153 -4.40 29.88 -15.86
CA GLN A 153 -4.48 31.13 -16.65
C GLN A 153 -3.66 32.29 -16.07
N THR A 154 -3.03 32.12 -14.90
CA THR A 154 -2.23 33.18 -14.26
C THR A 154 -0.73 32.97 -14.48
N GLU A 155 0.06 34.03 -14.25
CA GLU A 155 1.52 33.94 -14.29
C GLU A 155 2.10 33.13 -13.11
N ASN A 156 1.39 33.09 -11.98
CA ASN A 156 1.79 32.35 -10.77
C ASN A 156 0.66 31.39 -10.32
N PRO A 157 0.44 30.25 -11.01
CA PRO A 157 -0.65 29.31 -10.69
C PRO A 157 -0.67 28.87 -9.22
N ARG A 158 0.53 28.73 -8.62
CA ARG A 158 0.73 28.27 -7.25
C ARG A 158 0.26 29.23 -6.16
N GLU A 159 -0.04 30.48 -6.48
CA GLU A 159 -0.70 31.41 -5.54
C GLU A 159 -2.18 31.06 -5.33
N ILE A 160 -2.80 30.37 -6.29
CA ILE A 160 -4.21 29.95 -6.24
C ILE A 160 -4.30 28.47 -5.83
N VAL A 161 -3.48 27.62 -6.45
CA VAL A 161 -3.40 26.18 -6.14
C VAL A 161 -1.96 25.84 -5.77
N PRO A 162 -1.57 25.90 -4.48
CA PRO A 162 -0.21 25.64 -3.98
C PRO A 162 0.17 24.14 -3.96
N VAL A 163 -0.49 23.31 -4.78
CA VAL A 163 -0.17 21.88 -4.88
C VAL A 163 1.09 21.70 -5.72
N THR A 164 2.04 20.95 -5.16
CA THR A 164 3.26 20.51 -5.84
C THR A 164 3.52 19.05 -5.50
N ASP A 165 4.36 18.42 -6.32
CA ASP A 165 4.87 17.06 -6.11
C ASP A 165 6.39 17.03 -6.26
N PRO A 166 7.14 17.42 -5.20
CA PRO A 166 8.59 17.48 -5.25
C PRO A 166 9.25 16.10 -5.30
N GLU A 167 8.58 15.05 -4.82
CA GLU A 167 9.10 13.67 -4.91
C GLU A 167 8.85 13.10 -6.32
N GLY A 168 7.67 13.32 -6.91
CA GLY A 168 7.39 13.04 -8.33
C GLY A 168 6.80 11.66 -8.64
N HIS A 169 6.67 10.75 -7.67
CA HIS A 169 6.05 9.42 -7.79
C HIS A 169 4.58 9.55 -8.19
N GLY A 170 3.82 10.41 -7.51
CA GLY A 170 2.41 10.63 -7.84
C GLY A 170 2.23 11.17 -9.26
N THR A 171 3.01 12.17 -9.64
CA THR A 171 3.04 12.71 -11.02
C THR A 171 3.38 11.62 -12.03
N PHE A 172 4.36 10.77 -11.72
CA PHE A 172 4.79 9.66 -12.57
C PHE A 172 3.67 8.63 -12.77
N LEU A 173 3.06 8.13 -11.70
CA LEU A 173 1.98 7.15 -11.80
C LEU A 173 0.77 7.70 -12.56
N VAL A 174 0.37 8.95 -12.29
CA VAL A 174 -0.74 9.58 -13.01
C VAL A 174 -0.42 9.69 -14.50
N SER A 175 0.83 10.03 -14.86
CA SER A 175 1.25 10.12 -16.26
C SER A 175 1.17 8.77 -16.96
N VAL A 176 1.66 7.70 -16.34
CA VAL A 176 1.65 6.34 -16.87
C VAL A 176 0.22 5.83 -17.06
N ALA A 177 -0.64 6.04 -16.06
CA ALA A 177 -2.02 5.59 -16.10
C ALA A 177 -2.90 6.41 -17.05
N ALA A 178 -2.76 7.73 -17.06
CA ALA A 178 -3.73 8.64 -17.64
C ALA A 178 -3.13 9.79 -18.47
N GLY A 179 -1.83 9.87 -18.69
CA GLY A 179 -1.16 10.98 -19.34
C GLY A 179 -1.63 11.26 -20.78
N SER A 180 -1.78 12.55 -21.11
CA SER A 180 -2.11 13.02 -22.45
C SER A 180 -0.97 12.73 -23.41
N GLN A 181 -1.27 12.70 -24.70
CA GLN A 181 -0.23 12.55 -25.71
C GLN A 181 0.64 13.79 -25.79
N ILE A 182 1.96 13.62 -25.60
CA ILE A 182 2.98 14.65 -25.87
C ILE A 182 3.82 14.13 -27.03
N ARG A 183 3.74 14.80 -28.19
CA ARG A 183 4.32 14.26 -29.43
C ARG A 183 5.83 14.42 -29.46
N GLU A 184 6.30 15.55 -28.95
CA GLU A 184 7.70 15.94 -28.85
C GLU A 184 8.49 14.92 -28.02
N GLU A 185 7.84 14.40 -26.97
CA GLU A 185 8.42 13.44 -26.03
C GLU A 185 8.03 12.00 -26.36
N GLU A 186 7.34 11.75 -27.48
CA GLU A 186 6.81 10.43 -27.88
C GLU A 186 6.12 9.68 -26.72
N PHE A 187 5.28 10.39 -25.97
CA PHE A 187 4.67 9.90 -24.74
C PHE A 187 3.14 9.87 -24.83
N ILE A 188 2.55 8.85 -24.21
CA ILE A 188 1.12 8.74 -23.96
C ILE A 188 0.88 7.80 -22.77
N GLY A 189 -0.10 8.11 -21.91
CA GLY A 189 -0.54 7.20 -20.85
C GLY A 189 -1.50 6.12 -21.37
N ALA A 190 -1.79 5.13 -20.51
CA ALA A 190 -2.66 4.01 -20.84
C ALA A 190 -4.14 4.40 -21.09
N ALA A 191 -4.65 5.41 -20.38
CA ALA A 191 -6.00 5.95 -20.53
C ALA A 191 -5.97 7.48 -20.69
N PRO A 192 -5.49 8.00 -21.83
CA PRO A 192 -5.13 9.41 -21.98
C PRO A 192 -6.30 10.40 -21.90
N TYR A 193 -7.55 9.92 -21.99
CA TYR A 193 -8.77 10.75 -21.90
C TYR A 193 -9.56 10.51 -20.61
N ALA A 194 -9.01 9.73 -19.67
CA ALA A 194 -9.58 9.62 -18.34
C ALA A 194 -9.47 10.96 -17.58
N ARG A 195 -10.42 11.19 -16.67
CA ARG A 195 -10.33 12.24 -15.65
C ARG A 195 -9.45 11.75 -14.51
N ILE A 196 -8.80 12.68 -13.82
CA ILE A 196 -7.84 12.38 -12.75
C ILE A 196 -8.38 12.93 -11.43
N ALA A 197 -8.26 12.18 -10.34
CA ALA A 197 -8.37 12.71 -8.99
C ALA A 197 -7.12 12.33 -8.19
N MET A 198 -6.54 13.29 -7.47
CA MET A 198 -5.33 13.08 -6.68
C MET A 198 -5.60 13.37 -5.21
N VAL A 199 -5.22 12.46 -4.33
CA VAL A 199 -5.07 12.72 -2.91
C VAL A 199 -3.58 12.81 -2.62
N LYS A 200 -3.09 14.01 -2.36
CA LYS A 200 -1.73 14.23 -1.87
C LYS A 200 -1.71 13.93 -0.38
N LEU A 201 -0.99 12.88 -0.02
CA LEU A 201 -0.95 12.35 1.33
C LEU A 201 -0.02 13.18 2.22
N LYS A 202 -0.42 13.35 3.49
CA LYS A 202 0.48 13.88 4.51
C LYS A 202 1.38 12.77 5.06
N GLN A 203 2.57 13.16 5.48
CA GLN A 203 3.50 12.25 6.15
C GLN A 203 2.94 11.77 7.48
N ALA A 204 3.28 10.54 7.85
CA ALA A 204 2.94 9.94 9.13
C ALA A 204 3.45 10.80 10.28
N LYS A 205 2.64 10.92 11.34
CA LYS A 205 2.98 11.69 12.53
C LYS A 205 4.23 11.13 13.21
N GLN A 206 5.01 12.01 13.83
CA GLN A 206 6.28 11.68 14.46
C GLN A 206 6.13 10.59 15.51
N TYR A 207 5.09 10.66 16.36
CA TYR A 207 4.88 9.62 17.38
C TYR A 207 4.75 8.20 16.78
N LEU A 208 4.18 8.10 15.56
CA LEU A 208 3.99 6.84 14.87
C LEU A 208 5.28 6.38 14.20
N ARG A 209 6.04 7.34 13.65
CA ARG A 209 7.41 7.11 13.16
C ARG A 209 8.30 6.58 14.28
N ASP A 210 8.30 7.21 15.44
CA ASP A 210 9.03 6.78 16.64
C ASP A 210 8.61 5.37 17.09
N PHE A 211 7.31 5.08 17.03
CA PHE A 211 6.79 3.77 17.41
C PHE A 211 7.30 2.64 16.50
N PHE A 212 7.42 2.90 15.19
CA PHE A 212 7.90 1.94 14.20
C PHE A 212 9.39 2.07 13.85
N PHE A 213 10.13 3.00 14.47
CA PHE A 213 11.52 3.33 14.16
C PHE A 213 11.75 3.79 12.70
N ILE A 214 10.78 4.53 12.16
CA ILE A 214 10.85 5.06 10.79
C ILE A 214 11.68 6.35 10.80
N PRO A 215 12.68 6.50 9.93
CA PRO A 215 13.50 7.71 9.88
C PRO A 215 12.70 8.94 9.41
N GLU A 216 13.18 10.13 9.76
CA GLU A 216 12.47 11.39 9.48
C GLU A 216 12.33 11.71 7.99
N ASP A 217 13.32 11.31 7.17
CA ASP A 217 13.39 11.57 5.74
C ASP A 217 12.63 10.52 4.89
N ALA A 218 12.24 9.38 5.47
CA ALA A 218 11.46 8.37 4.79
C ALA A 218 10.08 8.88 4.38
N GLN A 219 9.67 8.54 3.15
CA GLN A 219 8.30 8.69 2.67
C GLN A 219 7.41 7.65 3.36
N ALA A 220 6.69 8.09 4.38
CA ALA A 220 5.85 7.23 5.19
C ALA A 220 4.46 7.84 5.35
N PHE A 221 3.43 7.10 4.94
CA PHE A 221 2.04 7.53 4.96
C PHE A 221 1.24 6.65 5.93
N GLN A 222 0.44 7.26 6.80
CA GLN A 222 -0.29 6.51 7.83
C GLN A 222 -1.65 5.98 7.33
N GLU A 223 -2.01 4.77 7.78
CA GLU A 223 -3.17 3.99 7.31
C GLU A 223 -4.49 4.76 7.38
N ASN A 224 -4.70 5.53 8.45
CA ASN A 224 -5.93 6.28 8.65
C ASN A 224 -6.11 7.40 7.61
N ASP A 225 -5.02 8.07 7.20
CA ASP A 225 -5.08 9.09 6.15
C ASP A 225 -5.30 8.49 4.76
N LEU A 226 -4.75 7.29 4.52
CA LEU A 226 -5.04 6.49 3.32
C LEU A 226 -6.51 6.09 3.26
N MET A 227 -7.07 5.63 4.38
CA MET A 227 -8.50 5.32 4.49
C MET A 227 -9.36 6.56 4.21
N ALA A 228 -8.98 7.73 4.76
CA ALA A 228 -9.69 8.97 4.46
C ALA A 228 -9.63 9.32 2.97
N GLY A 229 -8.45 9.20 2.34
CA GLY A 229 -8.29 9.39 0.89
C GLY A 229 -9.18 8.47 0.04
N LEU A 230 -9.29 7.20 0.44
CA LEU A 230 -10.13 6.22 -0.27
C LEU A 230 -11.62 6.58 -0.15
N ALA A 231 -12.06 7.01 1.04
CA ALA A 231 -13.42 7.48 1.27
C ALA A 231 -13.72 8.71 0.40
N TYR A 232 -12.77 9.66 0.33
CA TYR A 232 -12.89 10.86 -0.49
C TYR A 232 -13.02 10.52 -1.99
N LEU A 233 -12.15 9.66 -2.54
CA LEU A 233 -12.21 9.29 -3.95
C LEU A 233 -13.54 8.61 -4.32
N ASP A 234 -14.03 7.70 -3.48
CA ASP A 234 -15.32 7.05 -3.69
C ASP A 234 -16.50 8.03 -3.58
N GLN A 235 -16.45 8.96 -2.62
CA GLN A 235 -17.43 10.05 -2.47
C GLN A 235 -17.44 10.99 -3.69
N LEU A 236 -16.26 11.40 -4.18
CA LEU A 236 -16.12 12.24 -5.36
C LEU A 236 -16.70 11.56 -6.60
N ALA A 237 -16.35 10.30 -6.83
CA ALA A 237 -16.90 9.54 -7.95
C ALA A 237 -18.43 9.39 -7.86
N LYS A 238 -18.96 9.23 -6.64
CA LYS A 238 -20.41 9.13 -6.39
C LYS A 238 -21.10 10.47 -6.65
N SER A 239 -20.57 11.58 -6.15
CA SER A 239 -21.18 12.92 -6.34
C SER A 239 -21.18 13.34 -7.81
N ARG A 240 -20.12 12.97 -8.55
CA ARG A 240 -19.97 13.26 -9.98
C ARG A 240 -20.61 12.22 -10.90
N HIS A 241 -21.19 11.15 -10.35
CA HIS A 241 -21.87 10.08 -11.09
C HIS A 241 -20.99 9.42 -12.17
N VAL A 242 -19.72 9.17 -11.85
CA VAL A 242 -18.74 8.56 -12.77
C VAL A 242 -18.22 7.22 -12.23
N PRO A 243 -17.82 6.28 -13.12
CA PRO A 243 -17.03 5.12 -12.73
C PRO A 243 -15.67 5.56 -12.18
N LEU A 244 -15.13 4.77 -11.25
CA LEU A 244 -13.86 5.03 -10.57
C LEU A 244 -12.93 3.83 -10.67
N VAL A 245 -11.69 4.09 -11.09
CA VAL A 245 -10.55 3.20 -10.87
C VAL A 245 -9.67 3.82 -9.79
N ILE A 246 -9.36 3.07 -8.74
CA ILE A 246 -8.38 3.46 -7.72
C ILE A 246 -7.05 2.80 -8.07
N CYS A 247 -6.02 3.61 -8.26
CA CYS A 247 -4.64 3.16 -8.39
C CYS A 247 -3.94 3.32 -7.03
N PHE A 248 -3.63 2.19 -6.39
CA PHE A 248 -2.99 2.15 -5.08
C PHE A 248 -1.54 1.67 -5.23
N GLY A 249 -0.61 2.62 -5.36
CA GLY A 249 0.82 2.39 -5.60
C GLY A 249 1.67 2.25 -4.34
N LEU A 250 1.05 2.10 -3.17
CA LEU A 250 1.70 2.08 -1.86
C LEU A 250 1.62 0.69 -1.22
N GLY A 251 2.52 0.39 -0.29
CA GLY A 251 2.56 -0.90 0.38
C GLY A 251 3.23 -0.86 1.76
N SER A 252 2.97 -1.90 2.55
CA SER A 252 3.59 -2.13 3.85
C SER A 252 3.75 -3.63 4.15
N ASN A 253 4.85 -3.99 4.80
CA ASN A 253 5.04 -5.31 5.40
C ASN A 253 4.30 -5.48 6.74
N MET A 254 3.82 -4.39 7.34
CA MET A 254 3.17 -4.41 8.65
C MET A 254 1.76 -5.02 8.55
N GLY A 255 1.51 -6.09 9.31
CA GLY A 255 0.22 -6.76 9.35
C GLY A 255 0.29 -8.25 9.05
N SER A 256 -0.88 -8.88 8.94
CA SER A 256 -1.00 -10.35 8.86
C SER A 256 -0.96 -10.93 7.44
N HIS A 257 -0.94 -10.07 6.41
CA HIS A 257 -0.93 -10.46 5.00
C HIS A 257 -2.10 -11.35 4.55
N THR A 258 -3.23 -11.29 5.28
CA THR A 258 -4.38 -12.17 5.04
C THR A 258 -5.48 -11.59 4.15
N GLY A 259 -5.39 -10.29 3.83
CA GLY A 259 -6.39 -9.56 3.05
C GLY A 259 -7.58 -9.01 3.84
N VAL A 260 -7.50 -9.01 5.18
CA VAL A 260 -8.58 -8.60 6.09
C VAL A 260 -8.15 -7.54 7.13
N SER A 261 -7.04 -6.81 6.90
CA SER A 261 -6.78 -5.57 7.66
C SER A 261 -7.89 -4.54 7.46
N HIS A 262 -7.96 -3.49 8.28
CA HIS A 262 -8.98 -2.44 8.12
C HIS A 262 -8.90 -1.79 6.73
N LEU A 263 -7.71 -1.39 6.28
CA LEU A 263 -7.53 -0.87 4.92
C LEU A 263 -7.88 -1.89 3.83
N SER A 264 -7.49 -3.15 3.99
CA SER A 264 -7.82 -4.22 3.03
C SER A 264 -9.33 -4.44 2.94
N THR A 265 -10.02 -4.41 4.07
CA THR A 265 -11.48 -4.58 4.17
C THR A 265 -12.21 -3.41 3.51
N MET A 266 -11.74 -2.18 3.73
CA MET A 266 -12.27 -1.00 3.07
C MET A 266 -12.13 -1.09 1.55
N LEU A 267 -10.95 -1.47 1.05
CA LEU A 267 -10.71 -1.69 -0.39
C LEU A 267 -11.57 -2.82 -0.95
N ASN A 268 -11.74 -3.93 -0.22
CA ASN A 268 -12.66 -5.00 -0.59
C ASN A 268 -14.08 -4.46 -0.78
N ASN A 269 -14.58 -3.68 0.17
CA ASN A 269 -15.93 -3.13 0.14
C ASN A 269 -16.14 -2.12 -0.99
N ILE A 270 -15.15 -1.29 -1.30
CA ILE A 270 -15.20 -0.37 -2.44
C ILE A 270 -15.25 -1.15 -3.75
N ALA A 271 -14.34 -2.13 -3.92
CA ALA A 271 -14.23 -2.93 -5.14
C ALA A 271 -15.47 -3.80 -5.42
N LEU A 272 -16.31 -4.09 -4.42
CA LEU A 272 -17.57 -4.83 -4.61
C LEU A 272 -18.69 -3.98 -5.23
N ARG A 273 -18.55 -2.66 -5.30
CA ARG A 273 -19.57 -1.78 -5.89
C ARG A 273 -19.46 -1.73 -7.41
N SER A 274 -20.59 -1.69 -8.11
CA SER A 274 -20.61 -1.53 -9.58
C SER A 274 -19.93 -0.24 -10.00
N GLY A 275 -19.12 -0.31 -11.07
CA GLY A 275 -18.35 0.84 -11.56
C GLY A 275 -17.26 1.33 -10.61
N ARG A 276 -16.83 0.49 -9.64
CA ARG A 276 -15.63 0.70 -8.83
C ARG A 276 -14.63 -0.40 -9.15
N VAL A 277 -13.38 -0.01 -9.40
CA VAL A 277 -12.25 -0.90 -9.59
C VAL A 277 -11.12 -0.43 -8.69
N ALA A 278 -10.43 -1.36 -8.04
CA ALA A 278 -9.24 -1.05 -7.25
C ALA A 278 -8.08 -1.92 -7.76
N VAL A 279 -6.97 -1.26 -8.06
CA VAL A 279 -5.73 -1.88 -8.52
C VAL A 279 -4.63 -1.57 -7.51
N THR A 280 -3.95 -2.60 -7.02
CA THR A 280 -2.93 -2.50 -5.96
C THR A 280 -1.58 -3.03 -6.46
N ALA A 281 -0.50 -2.34 -6.12
CA ALA A 281 0.87 -2.84 -6.30
C ALA A 281 1.17 -3.95 -5.30
N VAL A 282 1.82 -5.04 -5.71
CA VAL A 282 2.21 -6.13 -4.78
C VAL A 282 3.44 -5.85 -3.92
N GLY A 283 4.11 -4.73 -4.18
CA GLY A 283 5.29 -4.28 -3.46
C GLY A 283 6.61 -4.82 -3.99
N ASN A 284 7.71 -4.27 -3.45
CA ASN A 284 9.06 -4.47 -3.95
C ASN A 284 9.94 -5.26 -2.96
N GLU A 285 9.36 -6.29 -2.31
CA GLU A 285 9.98 -7.05 -1.22
C GLU A 285 10.46 -8.46 -1.61
N GLY A 286 10.34 -8.82 -2.90
CA GLY A 286 10.52 -10.19 -3.39
C GLY A 286 11.91 -10.80 -3.12
N ASN A 287 12.94 -9.97 -3.06
CA ASN A 287 14.34 -10.34 -2.83
C ASN A 287 14.98 -9.61 -1.63
N GLU A 288 14.23 -8.82 -0.86
CA GLU A 288 14.77 -7.98 0.23
C GLU A 288 15.02 -8.75 1.53
N ARG A 289 14.62 -10.03 1.58
CA ARG A 289 14.89 -10.93 2.72
C ARG A 289 14.23 -10.47 4.03
N HIS A 290 13.14 -9.72 3.92
CA HIS A 290 12.30 -9.28 5.04
C HIS A 290 11.17 -10.23 5.42
N HIS A 291 11.09 -11.42 4.81
CA HIS A 291 10.13 -12.44 5.19
C HIS A 291 10.82 -13.76 5.60
N TYR A 292 10.36 -14.34 6.71
CA TYR A 292 10.74 -15.67 7.17
C TYR A 292 9.49 -16.57 7.25
N PHE A 293 9.55 -17.73 6.61
CA PHE A 293 8.54 -18.78 6.75
C PHE A 293 9.04 -19.89 7.67
N GLY A 294 8.39 -20.03 8.82
CA GLY A 294 8.65 -21.09 9.79
C GLY A 294 7.75 -22.29 9.54
N GLN A 295 8.34 -23.49 9.54
CA GLN A 295 7.62 -24.76 9.52
C GLN A 295 8.27 -25.70 10.53
N MET A 296 7.47 -26.10 11.51
CA MET A 296 7.87 -26.98 12.60
C MET A 296 7.17 -28.33 12.47
N GLU A 297 7.97 -29.38 12.44
CA GLU A 297 7.50 -30.76 12.52
C GLU A 297 6.99 -31.08 13.94
N GLU A 298 6.13 -32.09 14.03
CA GLU A 298 5.63 -32.59 15.32
C GLU A 298 6.79 -33.01 16.24
N GLY A 299 6.73 -32.60 17.51
CA GLY A 299 7.77 -32.88 18.50
C GLY A 299 9.03 -32.01 18.41
N ARG A 300 9.15 -31.11 17.42
CA ARG A 300 10.26 -30.16 17.37
C ARG A 300 10.13 -29.12 18.49
N GLN A 301 11.15 -29.02 19.34
CA GLN A 301 11.11 -28.13 20.52
C GLN A 301 11.12 -26.64 20.17
N TYR A 302 11.96 -26.22 19.23
CA TYR A 302 12.01 -24.85 18.75
C TYR A 302 12.56 -24.74 17.32
N GLN A 303 12.26 -23.63 16.67
CA GLN A 303 12.90 -23.20 15.43
C GLN A 303 13.72 -21.94 15.70
N ASN A 304 14.96 -21.91 15.23
CA ASN A 304 15.84 -20.76 15.38
C ASN A 304 15.71 -19.86 14.15
N VAL A 305 15.39 -18.59 14.39
CA VAL A 305 15.28 -17.53 13.38
C VAL A 305 16.45 -16.57 13.60
N GLU A 306 17.21 -16.33 12.55
CA GLU A 306 18.44 -15.55 12.57
C GLU A 306 18.23 -14.22 11.84
N ILE A 307 18.36 -13.11 12.57
CA ILE A 307 18.26 -11.75 12.03
C ILE A 307 19.64 -11.11 12.08
N SER A 308 20.14 -10.66 10.93
CA SER A 308 21.35 -9.86 10.84
C SER A 308 20.99 -8.39 11.02
N VAL A 309 21.65 -7.72 11.96
CA VAL A 309 21.52 -6.29 12.19
C VAL A 309 22.83 -5.61 11.80
N GLY A 310 22.74 -4.68 10.87
CA GLY A 310 23.85 -3.88 10.35
C GLY A 310 24.31 -2.78 11.32
N GLU A 311 25.32 -2.02 10.89
CA GLU A 311 25.78 -0.84 11.62
C GLU A 311 24.79 0.32 11.44
N GLY A 312 24.61 1.15 12.48
CA GLY A 312 23.80 2.37 12.39
C GLY A 312 22.28 2.15 12.45
N VAL A 313 21.80 0.94 12.75
CA VAL A 313 20.37 0.66 12.97
C VAL A 313 19.93 1.27 14.31
N GLU A 314 19.07 2.29 14.26
CA GLU A 314 18.58 2.96 15.48
C GLU A 314 17.50 2.14 16.20
N GLY A 315 16.73 1.38 15.43
CA GLY A 315 15.75 0.42 15.92
C GLY A 315 15.01 -0.25 14.78
N PHE A 316 14.33 -1.36 15.09
CA PHE A 316 13.44 -2.04 14.15
C PHE A 316 12.34 -2.80 14.91
N SER A 317 11.28 -3.16 14.21
CA SER A 317 10.28 -4.09 14.71
C SER A 317 10.27 -5.37 13.87
N THR A 318 9.73 -6.46 14.42
CA THR A 318 9.38 -7.65 13.65
C THR A 318 8.12 -8.27 14.22
N GLU A 319 7.28 -8.78 13.34
CA GLU A 319 5.99 -9.36 13.71
C GLU A 319 5.96 -10.83 13.34
N LEU A 320 5.76 -11.72 14.31
CA LEU A 320 5.45 -13.12 14.06
C LEU A 320 3.94 -13.32 14.03
N TRP A 321 3.43 -13.90 12.96
CA TRP A 321 2.02 -14.22 12.77
C TRP A 321 1.79 -15.72 12.69
N ALA A 322 0.81 -16.18 13.48
CA ALA A 322 0.36 -17.56 13.52
C ALA A 322 -1.16 -17.64 13.47
N ARG A 323 -1.70 -18.57 12.66
CA ARG A 323 -3.14 -18.80 12.56
C ARG A 323 -3.60 -19.71 13.70
N ALA A 324 -4.80 -19.46 14.22
CA ALA A 324 -5.44 -20.37 15.16
C ALA A 324 -5.54 -21.79 14.56
N PRO A 325 -5.36 -22.86 15.37
CA PRO A 325 -5.19 -22.85 16.83
C PRO A 325 -3.73 -22.72 17.30
N GLN A 326 -2.79 -22.48 16.38
CA GLN A 326 -1.35 -22.51 16.65
C GLN A 326 -0.94 -21.31 17.50
N ARG A 327 -0.01 -21.53 18.44
CA ARG A 327 0.54 -20.50 19.31
C ARG A 327 2.01 -20.75 19.56
N PHE A 328 2.72 -19.65 19.74
CA PHE A 328 4.15 -19.64 19.92
C PHE A 328 4.55 -18.71 21.07
N VAL A 329 5.71 -19.02 21.64
CA VAL A 329 6.48 -18.14 22.53
C VAL A 329 7.89 -17.97 21.99
N VAL A 330 8.52 -16.84 22.31
CA VAL A 330 9.86 -16.53 21.82
C VAL A 330 10.86 -16.35 22.95
N GLU A 331 12.08 -16.83 22.72
CA GLU A 331 13.29 -16.44 23.44
C GLU A 331 14.17 -15.65 22.48
N ILE A 332 14.76 -14.55 22.96
CA ILE A 332 15.63 -13.69 22.16
C ILE A 332 17.03 -13.73 22.74
N ILE A 333 18.01 -13.96 21.88
CA ILE A 333 19.43 -14.06 22.23
C ILE A 333 20.18 -12.96 21.47
N SER A 334 20.90 -12.13 22.21
CA SER A 334 21.71 -11.04 21.65
C SER A 334 22.97 -11.56 20.96
N PRO A 335 23.66 -10.73 20.16
CA PRO A 335 24.90 -11.10 19.49
C PRO A 335 26.02 -11.58 20.44
N THR A 336 26.03 -11.14 21.70
CA THR A 336 27.01 -11.56 22.72
C THR A 336 26.58 -12.82 23.48
N GLY A 337 25.34 -13.27 23.30
CA GLY A 337 24.79 -14.47 23.93
C GLY A 337 23.97 -14.21 25.19
N GLU A 338 23.70 -12.96 25.58
CA GLU A 338 22.71 -12.67 26.62
C GLU A 338 21.31 -13.08 26.14
N ARG A 339 20.46 -13.54 27.06
CA ARG A 339 19.17 -14.18 26.75
C ARG A 339 18.03 -13.52 27.50
N MET A 340 17.01 -13.09 26.75
CA MET A 340 15.68 -12.85 27.30
C MET A 340 14.93 -14.20 27.33
N PRO A 341 14.62 -14.76 28.52
CA PRO A 341 13.99 -16.07 28.62
C PRO A 341 12.56 -16.06 28.05
N SER A 342 12.13 -17.18 27.48
CA SER A 342 10.74 -17.39 27.07
C SER A 342 9.85 -17.60 28.30
N GLU A 343 8.77 -16.83 28.40
CA GLU A 343 7.71 -17.03 29.40
C GLU A 343 6.35 -17.04 28.69
N TYR A 344 5.43 -17.88 29.16
CA TYR A 344 4.08 -17.94 28.61
C TYR A 344 3.31 -16.67 28.97
N ILE A 345 2.92 -15.91 27.95
CA ILE A 345 2.09 -14.71 28.08
C ILE A 345 0.93 -14.84 27.10
N LEU A 346 -0.26 -15.19 27.62
CA LEU A 346 -1.47 -15.35 26.80
C LEU A 346 -1.85 -14.05 26.06
N SER A 347 -1.76 -12.92 26.76
CA SER A 347 -1.92 -11.57 26.22
C SER A 347 -1.25 -10.60 27.20
N GLY A 348 -0.37 -9.75 26.70
CA GLY A 348 0.52 -8.92 27.53
C GLY A 348 1.86 -8.71 26.84
N GLY A 349 2.82 -8.14 27.53
CA GLY A 349 4.18 -8.13 27.02
C GLY A 349 5.19 -7.75 28.07
N ARG A 350 6.45 -7.76 27.66
CA ARG A 350 7.59 -7.61 28.52
C ARG A 350 8.62 -6.73 27.85
N GLU A 351 9.22 -5.87 28.65
CA GLU A 351 10.45 -5.18 28.29
C GLU A 351 11.63 -5.93 28.90
N TYR A 352 12.68 -6.11 28.10
CA TYR A 352 13.96 -6.65 28.53
C TYR A 352 15.07 -5.72 28.07
N ARG A 353 15.92 -5.31 29.00
CA ARG A 353 17.13 -4.53 28.71
C ARG A 353 18.32 -5.47 28.78
N PHE A 354 19.00 -5.61 27.66
CA PHE A 354 20.28 -6.31 27.62
C PHE A 354 21.30 -5.47 28.39
N LEU A 355 22.13 -6.10 29.22
CA LEU A 355 23.04 -5.39 30.12
C LEU A 355 24.38 -5.07 29.45
N PHE A 356 24.82 -5.96 28.56
CA PHE A 356 26.10 -5.84 27.87
C PHE A 356 26.01 -5.10 26.53
N GLU A 357 24.79 -5.00 26.01
CA GLU A 357 24.41 -4.21 24.85
C GLU A 357 23.34 -3.25 25.35
N ASP A 358 23.45 -1.94 25.18
CA ASP A 358 22.42 -0.97 25.62
C ASP A 358 21.10 -1.06 24.80
N THR A 359 20.80 -2.26 24.32
CA THR A 359 19.63 -2.62 23.54
C THR A 359 18.46 -2.91 24.46
N ARG A 360 17.33 -2.29 24.13
CA ARG A 360 16.04 -2.55 24.76
C ARG A 360 15.16 -3.33 23.80
N VAL A 361 14.61 -4.45 24.27
CA VAL A 361 13.68 -5.26 23.49
C VAL A 361 12.33 -5.33 24.20
N THR A 362 11.26 -5.01 23.48
CA THR A 362 9.88 -5.21 23.94
C THR A 362 9.26 -6.36 23.16
N VAL A 363 8.62 -7.30 23.84
CA VAL A 363 7.89 -8.42 23.22
C VAL A 363 6.46 -8.43 23.72
N ASP A 364 5.52 -8.29 22.79
CA ASP A 364 4.09 -8.21 23.07
C ASP A 364 3.31 -9.31 22.33
N TYR A 365 2.50 -10.07 23.08
CA TYR A 365 1.69 -11.17 22.58
C TYR A 365 0.24 -10.74 22.47
N ARG A 366 -0.39 -10.82 21.30
CA ARG A 366 -1.82 -10.49 21.13
C ARG A 366 -2.54 -11.54 20.32
N ILE A 367 -3.78 -11.81 20.70
CA ILE A 367 -4.74 -12.58 19.91
C ILE A 367 -5.66 -11.59 19.22
N THR A 368 -5.63 -11.56 17.89
CA THR A 368 -6.41 -10.61 17.09
C THR A 368 -7.72 -11.25 16.60
N GLY A 369 -8.79 -10.46 16.58
CA GLY A 369 -10.11 -10.91 16.11
C GLY A 369 -10.21 -11.09 14.59
N ILE A 370 -9.27 -10.53 13.83
CA ILE A 370 -9.30 -10.45 12.35
C ILE A 370 -9.28 -11.84 11.68
N LEU A 371 -8.84 -12.90 12.37
CA LEU A 371 -8.67 -14.26 11.81
C LEU A 371 -9.01 -15.38 12.80
N ASN A 372 -10.19 -15.37 13.42
CA ASN A 372 -10.59 -16.41 14.38
C ASN A 372 -9.58 -16.61 15.52
N GLY A 373 -8.94 -15.52 15.98
CA GLY A 373 -7.95 -15.58 17.07
C GLY A 373 -6.52 -15.89 16.63
N ALA A 374 -6.07 -15.35 15.49
CA ALA A 374 -4.65 -15.42 15.11
C ALA A 374 -3.78 -14.69 16.14
N GLN A 375 -2.61 -15.26 16.42
CA GLN A 375 -1.62 -14.68 17.31
C GLN A 375 -0.69 -13.78 16.51
N VAL A 376 -0.40 -12.59 17.07
CA VAL A 376 0.74 -11.76 16.70
C VAL A 376 1.69 -11.67 17.90
N ILE A 377 2.97 -11.92 17.66
CA ILE A 377 4.05 -11.60 18.59
C ILE A 377 4.80 -10.42 17.99
N TYR A 378 4.61 -9.25 18.56
CA TYR A 378 5.21 -8.00 18.13
C TYR A 378 6.48 -7.76 18.93
N MET A 379 7.62 -7.71 18.26
CA MET A 379 8.92 -7.51 18.89
C MET A 379 9.50 -6.19 18.41
N ARG A 380 9.91 -5.32 19.33
CA ARG A 380 10.56 -4.04 19.05
C ARG A 380 11.96 -4.06 19.62
N PHE A 381 12.95 -3.73 18.80
CA PHE A 381 14.36 -3.65 19.15
C PHE A 381 14.78 -2.19 19.05
N GLU A 382 15.10 -1.57 20.17
CA GLU A 382 15.57 -0.19 20.26
C GLU A 382 17.05 -0.18 20.58
N GLN A 383 17.81 0.59 19.79
CA GLN A 383 19.27 0.63 19.81
C GLN A 383 19.90 -0.78 19.76
N PRO A 384 19.54 -1.61 18.76
CA PRO A 384 20.07 -2.95 18.64
C PRO A 384 21.58 -2.91 18.40
N SER A 385 22.32 -3.72 19.15
CA SER A 385 23.72 -3.97 18.81
C SER A 385 23.84 -4.64 17.44
N GLN A 386 24.86 -4.23 16.70
CA GLN A 386 25.24 -4.85 15.43
C GLN A 386 25.58 -6.32 15.64
N GLY A 387 25.12 -7.18 14.74
CA GLY A 387 25.45 -8.59 14.72
C GLY A 387 24.25 -9.50 14.53
N LEU A 388 24.44 -10.77 14.88
CA LEU A 388 23.45 -11.81 14.66
C LEU A 388 22.55 -12.00 15.88
N TRP A 389 21.31 -11.58 15.76
CA TRP A 389 20.26 -11.82 16.74
C TRP A 389 19.59 -13.17 16.46
N ASN A 390 19.38 -13.96 17.51
CA ASN A 390 18.73 -15.26 17.41
C ASN A 390 17.40 -15.25 18.16
N ILE A 391 16.31 -15.51 17.44
CA ILE A 391 14.96 -15.66 17.99
C ILE A 391 14.61 -17.14 17.94
N ARG A 392 14.51 -17.77 19.10
CA ARG A 392 14.03 -19.15 19.23
C ARG A 392 12.53 -19.14 19.41
N VAL A 393 11.82 -19.74 18.46
CA VAL A 393 10.37 -19.83 18.42
C VAL A 393 9.94 -21.21 18.91
N PHE A 394 9.18 -21.28 19.99
CA PHE A 394 8.68 -22.51 20.60
C PHE A 394 7.17 -22.64 20.36
N PRO A 395 6.66 -23.78 19.86
CA PRO A 395 5.23 -24.02 19.75
C PRO A 395 4.65 -24.40 21.12
N GLU A 396 3.44 -23.94 21.42
CA GLU A 396 2.74 -24.32 22.66
C GLU A 396 2.07 -25.71 22.58
N GLY A 397 2.03 -26.32 21.40
CA GLY A 397 1.42 -27.63 21.16
C GLY A 397 2.36 -28.60 20.44
N GLU A 398 2.08 -29.89 20.58
CA GLU A 398 2.82 -30.98 19.93
C GLU A 398 2.19 -31.33 18.57
N PHE A 399 1.91 -30.34 17.73
CA PHE A 399 1.43 -30.58 16.36
C PHE A 399 2.25 -29.77 15.37
N ALA A 400 2.28 -30.25 14.12
CA ALA A 400 2.95 -29.53 13.05
C ALA A 400 2.38 -28.12 12.92
N SER A 401 3.27 -27.13 12.90
CA SER A 401 2.89 -25.72 12.97
C SER A 401 3.69 -24.88 11.98
N ILE A 402 3.07 -23.79 11.54
CA ILE A 402 3.60 -22.81 10.60
C ILE A 402 3.43 -21.41 11.17
N PHE A 403 4.41 -20.57 10.92
CA PHE A 403 4.34 -19.14 11.23
C PHE A 403 5.06 -18.35 10.16
N ASN A 404 4.73 -17.08 10.08
CA ASN A 404 5.42 -16.15 9.20
C ASN A 404 5.99 -15.02 10.07
N MET A 405 7.14 -14.48 9.70
CA MET A 405 7.68 -13.27 10.30
C MET A 405 8.01 -12.26 9.23
N TRP A 406 7.65 -11.00 9.45
CA TRP A 406 8.07 -9.90 8.59
C TRP A 406 8.91 -8.88 9.35
N LEU A 407 9.87 -8.32 8.62
CA LEU A 407 10.55 -7.08 8.95
C LEU A 407 9.90 -5.94 8.15
N PRO A 408 9.96 -4.68 8.63
CA PRO A 408 9.57 -3.53 7.84
C PRO A 408 10.37 -3.45 6.53
N SER A 409 9.81 -2.79 5.52
CA SER A 409 10.50 -2.49 4.27
C SER A 409 11.72 -1.60 4.49
N ASP A 410 12.70 -1.66 3.59
CA ASP A 410 13.90 -0.82 3.66
C ASP A 410 13.56 0.67 3.64
N GLU A 411 12.56 1.05 2.83
CA GLU A 411 12.12 2.44 2.71
C GLU A 411 11.50 3.00 4.00
N LEU A 412 11.24 2.14 5.00
CA LEU A 412 10.73 2.50 6.33
C LEU A 412 11.70 2.17 7.47
N SER A 413 12.94 1.77 7.17
CA SER A 413 13.91 1.30 8.16
C SER A 413 15.22 2.10 8.09
N THR A 414 15.99 2.07 9.18
CA THR A 414 17.36 2.61 9.22
C THR A 414 18.38 1.47 9.15
N GLY A 415 19.38 1.62 8.27
CA GLY A 415 20.41 0.60 8.08
C GLY A 415 19.88 -0.71 7.49
N GLU A 416 20.72 -1.76 7.53
CA GLU A 416 20.37 -3.07 6.98
C GLU A 416 19.90 -4.02 8.08
N VAL A 417 18.67 -4.55 7.98
CA VAL A 417 18.14 -5.58 8.87
C VAL A 417 17.44 -6.65 8.06
N PHE A 418 17.96 -7.88 8.05
CA PHE A 418 17.39 -8.94 7.21
C PHE A 418 17.47 -10.33 7.86
N PHE A 419 16.60 -11.24 7.41
CA PHE A 419 16.70 -12.65 7.78
C PHE A 419 17.85 -13.33 7.05
N ILE A 420 18.70 -14.05 7.80
CA ILE A 420 19.77 -14.87 7.18
C ILE A 420 19.15 -15.91 6.24
N ARG A 421 18.12 -16.60 6.71
CA ARG A 421 17.32 -17.55 5.94
C ARG A 421 15.95 -16.95 5.65
N SER A 422 15.84 -16.16 4.60
CA SER A 422 14.55 -15.61 4.16
C SER A 422 13.76 -16.58 3.27
N ASN A 423 12.47 -16.31 3.13
CA ASN A 423 11.60 -16.93 2.12
C ASN A 423 11.16 -15.84 1.12
N PRO A 424 11.37 -16.03 -0.20
CA PRO A 424 11.00 -15.04 -1.21
C PRO A 424 9.49 -15.01 -1.53
N ASP A 425 8.74 -16.03 -1.12
CA ASP A 425 7.28 -16.13 -1.28
C ASP A 425 6.57 -15.52 -0.06
N THR A 426 5.29 -15.14 -0.21
CA THR A 426 4.52 -14.38 0.79
C THR A 426 5.18 -13.03 1.18
N THR A 427 5.82 -12.39 0.21
CA THR A 427 6.42 -11.04 0.29
C THR A 427 5.49 -9.95 -0.26
N ILE A 428 4.29 -10.34 -0.72
CA ILE A 428 3.27 -9.42 -1.19
C ILE A 428 2.81 -8.44 -0.09
N THR A 429 2.90 -7.13 -0.31
CA THR A 429 2.61 -6.14 0.73
C THR A 429 1.12 -5.93 1.00
N VAL A 430 0.78 -5.49 2.21
CA VAL A 430 -0.56 -4.97 2.53
C VAL A 430 -0.71 -3.60 1.83
N PRO A 431 -1.87 -3.27 1.22
CA PRO A 431 -3.14 -3.99 1.23
C PRO A 431 -3.38 -4.86 -0.03
N SER A 432 -2.36 -5.16 -0.82
CA SER A 432 -2.54 -5.93 -2.07
C SER A 432 -2.95 -7.40 -1.84
N THR A 433 -2.83 -7.86 -0.60
CA THR A 433 -3.42 -9.11 -0.09
C THR A 433 -4.95 -9.10 -0.03
N ALA A 434 -5.61 -7.94 -0.17
CA ALA A 434 -7.06 -7.81 -0.25
C ALA A 434 -7.65 -8.67 -1.39
N ILE A 435 -8.79 -9.30 -1.12
CA ILE A 435 -9.38 -10.34 -1.96
C ILE A 435 -9.97 -9.77 -3.25
N ALA A 436 -10.78 -8.72 -3.13
CA ALA A 436 -11.50 -8.16 -4.27
C ALA A 436 -10.60 -7.33 -5.21
N PRO A 437 -9.74 -6.40 -4.74
CA PRO A 437 -8.87 -5.59 -5.61
C PRO A 437 -7.94 -6.42 -6.51
N ILE A 438 -7.55 -5.87 -7.65
CA ILE A 438 -6.62 -6.47 -8.61
C ILE A 438 -5.19 -6.18 -8.16
N ALA A 439 -4.49 -7.20 -7.69
CA ALA A 439 -3.10 -7.08 -7.28
C ALA A 439 -2.16 -7.36 -8.45
N VAL A 440 -1.21 -6.45 -8.69
CA VAL A 440 -0.39 -6.44 -9.89
C VAL A 440 1.09 -6.50 -9.53
N GLY A 441 1.76 -7.55 -10.02
CA GLY A 441 3.22 -7.63 -10.01
C GLY A 441 3.85 -6.99 -11.23
N ALA A 442 5.17 -6.81 -11.18
CA ALA A 442 5.93 -6.19 -12.27
C ALA A 442 6.75 -7.23 -13.02
N TYR A 443 6.85 -7.06 -14.33
CA TYR A 443 7.75 -7.85 -15.17
C TYR A 443 8.49 -6.94 -16.15
N ASP A 444 9.64 -7.43 -16.62
CA ASP A 444 10.44 -6.77 -17.65
C ASP A 444 9.98 -7.23 -19.03
N VAL A 445 9.58 -6.28 -19.87
CA VAL A 445 9.11 -6.57 -21.24
C VAL A 445 10.22 -6.99 -22.19
N ARG A 446 11.48 -6.66 -21.88
CA ARG A 446 12.65 -6.91 -22.74
C ARG A 446 12.89 -8.41 -22.93
N ASP A 447 12.74 -9.17 -21.86
CA ASP A 447 12.97 -10.62 -21.83
C ASP A 447 11.79 -11.43 -21.25
N ASN A 448 10.73 -10.75 -20.80
CA ASN A 448 9.56 -11.34 -20.14
C ASN A 448 9.87 -12.00 -18.78
N SER A 449 10.97 -11.62 -18.15
CA SER A 449 11.33 -12.05 -16.79
C SER A 449 10.53 -11.27 -15.74
N ILE A 450 10.39 -11.86 -14.55
CA ILE A 450 9.77 -11.16 -13.42
C ILE A 450 10.72 -10.06 -12.94
N TYR A 451 10.17 -8.91 -12.54
CA TYR A 451 10.96 -7.92 -11.82
C TYR A 451 11.44 -8.54 -10.50
N LEU A 452 12.75 -8.50 -10.26
CA LEU A 452 13.37 -9.25 -9.16
C LEU A 452 12.79 -8.88 -7.79
N ARG A 453 12.50 -7.59 -7.58
CA ARG A 453 11.90 -7.09 -6.34
C ARG A 453 10.38 -7.32 -6.26
N SER A 454 9.70 -7.73 -7.35
CA SER A 454 8.24 -7.90 -7.33
C SER A 454 7.80 -8.88 -6.24
N GLY A 455 6.96 -8.40 -5.32
CA GLY A 455 6.37 -9.16 -4.24
C GLY A 455 5.65 -10.40 -4.75
N ARG A 456 5.82 -11.51 -4.04
CA ARG A 456 5.35 -12.83 -4.42
C ARG A 456 4.32 -13.32 -3.42
N GLY A 457 3.28 -13.99 -3.90
CA GLY A 457 2.31 -14.63 -3.03
C GLY A 457 2.69 -16.07 -2.71
N PHE A 458 1.74 -16.95 -2.40
CA PHE A 458 0.34 -16.60 -2.10
C PHE A 458 0.23 -15.77 -0.82
N THR A 459 -0.97 -15.27 -0.52
CA THR A 459 -1.20 -14.65 0.79
C THR A 459 -1.07 -15.70 1.89
N THR A 460 -0.97 -15.28 3.15
CA THR A 460 -0.94 -16.20 4.31
C THR A 460 -2.21 -17.05 4.46
N ASN A 461 -3.30 -16.64 3.80
CA ASN A 461 -4.55 -17.40 3.69
C ASN A 461 -4.64 -18.29 2.45
N GLY A 462 -3.60 -18.31 1.61
CA GLY A 462 -3.55 -19.09 0.37
C GLY A 462 -4.31 -18.45 -0.79
N TRP A 463 -4.68 -17.17 -0.69
CA TRP A 463 -5.25 -16.46 -1.85
C TRP A 463 -4.19 -16.28 -2.93
N ILE A 464 -4.57 -16.57 -4.17
CA ILE A 464 -3.70 -16.39 -5.33
C ILE A 464 -3.49 -14.90 -5.56
N LYS A 465 -2.26 -14.46 -5.29
CA LYS A 465 -1.77 -13.12 -5.52
C LYS A 465 -0.28 -13.20 -5.97
N PRO A 466 0.23 -12.30 -6.83
CA PRO A 466 -0.53 -11.33 -7.63
C PRO A 466 -1.64 -11.99 -8.45
N ASP A 467 -2.65 -11.21 -8.85
CA ASP A 467 -3.67 -11.72 -9.77
C ASP A 467 -3.06 -11.88 -11.18
N ILE A 468 -2.28 -10.87 -11.61
CA ILE A 468 -1.56 -10.81 -12.89
C ILE A 468 -0.28 -9.99 -12.71
N VAL A 469 0.59 -9.98 -13.73
CA VAL A 469 1.71 -9.04 -13.82
C VAL A 469 1.57 -8.09 -15.01
N ALA A 470 2.06 -6.87 -14.87
CA ALA A 470 2.11 -5.86 -15.95
C ALA A 470 3.53 -5.31 -16.09
N PRO A 471 3.86 -4.63 -17.20
CA PRO A 471 5.17 -4.03 -17.35
C PRO A 471 5.48 -3.10 -16.19
N GLY A 472 6.67 -3.19 -15.61
CA GLY A 472 7.06 -2.35 -14.49
C GLY A 472 8.55 -2.13 -14.37
N VAL A 473 9.30 -2.35 -15.45
CA VAL A 473 10.75 -2.12 -15.52
C VAL A 473 11.03 -1.26 -16.74
N GLY A 474 11.84 -0.23 -16.56
CA GLY A 474 12.26 0.74 -17.54
C GLY A 474 11.13 1.62 -18.06
N VAL A 475 10.08 1.91 -17.29
CA VAL A 475 8.90 2.60 -17.83
C VAL A 475 9.12 4.11 -17.91
N PHE A 476 8.83 4.71 -19.06
CA PHE A 476 8.92 6.15 -19.30
C PHE A 476 7.66 6.89 -18.86
N GLY A 477 7.82 8.00 -18.13
CA GLY A 477 6.72 8.82 -17.62
C GLY A 477 7.16 10.22 -17.22
N ALA A 478 6.19 11.10 -16.94
CA ALA A 478 6.47 12.44 -16.46
C ALA A 478 6.77 12.40 -14.95
N GLY A 479 7.97 12.81 -14.54
CA GLY A 479 8.32 13.07 -13.15
C GLY A 479 7.98 14.50 -12.73
N GLY A 480 8.47 14.89 -11.55
CA GLY A 480 8.31 16.25 -11.02
C GLY A 480 9.01 17.31 -11.88
N ASN A 481 8.58 18.56 -11.74
CA ASN A 481 9.16 19.75 -12.40
C ASN A 481 9.13 19.68 -13.94
N ASN A 482 8.05 19.16 -14.53
CA ASN A 482 7.90 19.02 -16.00
C ASN A 482 9.00 18.20 -16.70
N GLN A 483 9.71 17.32 -15.99
CA GLN A 483 10.73 16.45 -16.58
C GLN A 483 10.16 15.07 -16.84
N PHE A 484 10.62 14.40 -17.90
CA PHE A 484 10.37 12.98 -18.08
C PHE A 484 11.49 12.15 -17.45
N THR A 485 11.12 11.01 -16.89
CA THR A 485 12.03 10.09 -16.20
C THR A 485 11.64 8.65 -16.47
N THR A 486 12.44 7.72 -15.96
CA THR A 486 12.21 6.28 -16.06
C THR A 486 12.19 5.67 -14.66
N LYS A 487 11.20 4.82 -14.38
CA LYS A 487 11.06 4.16 -13.08
C LYS A 487 10.80 2.66 -13.21
N ASP A 488 11.21 1.95 -12.17
CA ASP A 488 11.03 0.51 -11.97
C ASP A 488 10.17 0.29 -10.71
N GLY A 489 9.19 -0.61 -10.76
CA GLY A 489 8.37 -0.89 -9.59
C GLY A 489 7.02 -1.52 -9.88
N THR A 490 6.46 -2.11 -8.84
CA THR A 490 5.10 -2.66 -8.89
C THR A 490 4.02 -1.58 -8.88
N SER A 491 4.30 -0.37 -8.35
CA SER A 491 3.39 0.78 -8.46
C SER A 491 3.19 1.21 -9.92
N VAL A 492 4.25 1.15 -10.73
CA VAL A 492 4.21 1.43 -12.16
C VAL A 492 3.34 0.41 -12.91
N ALA A 493 3.50 -0.88 -12.60
CA ALA A 493 2.69 -1.95 -13.16
C ALA A 493 1.20 -1.80 -12.77
N ALA A 494 0.92 -1.38 -11.53
CA ALA A 494 -0.42 -1.05 -11.07
C ALA A 494 -1.01 0.15 -11.84
N ALA A 495 -0.25 1.21 -12.10
CA ALA A 495 -0.70 2.36 -12.89
C ALA A 495 -1.08 1.99 -14.33
N ILE A 496 -0.26 1.16 -15.01
CA ILE A 496 -0.61 0.65 -16.35
C ILE A 496 -1.91 -0.13 -16.32
N THR A 497 -2.07 -1.00 -15.31
CA THR A 497 -3.29 -1.81 -15.16
C THR A 497 -4.50 -0.97 -14.79
N ALA A 498 -4.34 0.09 -14.00
CA ALA A 498 -5.38 1.06 -13.70
C ALA A 498 -5.89 1.73 -14.99
N GLY A 499 -4.99 2.20 -15.85
CA GLY A 499 -5.36 2.71 -17.18
C GLY A 499 -6.10 1.68 -18.03
N ALA A 500 -5.60 0.45 -18.10
CA ALA A 500 -6.27 -0.64 -18.83
C ALA A 500 -7.70 -0.90 -18.33
N THR A 501 -7.90 -0.91 -17.00
CA THR A 501 -9.25 -1.10 -16.42
C THR A 501 -10.16 0.12 -16.63
N ALA A 502 -9.62 1.33 -16.76
CA ALA A 502 -10.40 2.50 -17.15
C ALA A 502 -10.95 2.36 -18.58
N LEU A 503 -10.18 1.76 -19.51
CA LEU A 503 -10.68 1.44 -20.84
C LEU A 503 -11.84 0.43 -20.79
N MET A 504 -11.78 -0.56 -19.88
CA MET A 504 -12.86 -1.53 -19.67
C MET A 504 -14.11 -0.89 -19.08
N LEU A 505 -13.98 0.07 -18.16
CA LEU A 505 -15.11 0.84 -17.62
C LEU A 505 -15.72 1.79 -18.65
N GLU A 506 -14.90 2.40 -19.53
CA GLU A 506 -15.41 3.18 -20.67
C GLU A 506 -16.28 2.27 -21.56
N TRP A 507 -15.76 1.10 -21.94
CA TRP A 507 -16.48 0.15 -22.78
C TRP A 507 -17.77 -0.34 -22.11
N GLY A 508 -17.70 -0.76 -20.85
CA GLY A 508 -18.83 -1.35 -20.14
C GLY A 508 -19.89 -0.32 -19.79
N ILE A 509 -19.51 0.70 -19.01
CA ILE A 509 -20.47 1.63 -18.40
C ILE A 509 -20.74 2.82 -19.30
N VAL A 510 -19.69 3.53 -19.74
CA VAL A 510 -19.85 4.80 -20.48
C VAL A 510 -20.49 4.57 -21.84
N ARG A 511 -20.11 3.50 -22.54
CA ARG A 511 -20.70 3.12 -23.83
C ARG A 511 -21.94 2.21 -23.70
N GLY A 512 -22.31 1.82 -22.48
CA GLY A 512 -23.52 1.06 -22.20
C GLY A 512 -23.50 -0.42 -22.61
N ASN A 513 -22.34 -1.01 -22.90
CA ASN A 513 -22.25 -2.43 -23.26
C ASN A 513 -22.49 -3.36 -22.07
N TYR A 514 -22.07 -2.94 -20.87
CA TYR A 514 -22.32 -3.66 -19.61
C TYR A 514 -22.28 -2.71 -18.40
N THR A 515 -23.43 -2.12 -18.06
CA THR A 515 -23.53 -1.02 -17.07
C THR A 515 -23.41 -1.47 -15.61
N ALA A 516 -23.55 -2.76 -15.32
CA ALA A 516 -23.46 -3.32 -13.97
C ALA A 516 -22.06 -3.88 -13.63
N ILE A 517 -21.09 -3.73 -14.53
CA ILE A 517 -19.75 -4.33 -14.42
C ILE A 517 -19.07 -4.00 -13.08
N THR A 518 -18.52 -5.03 -12.45
CA THR A 518 -17.84 -4.97 -11.15
C THR A 518 -16.34 -5.20 -11.25
N ASN A 519 -15.59 -4.86 -10.20
CA ASN A 519 -14.15 -5.15 -10.13
C ASN A 519 -13.84 -6.65 -10.32
N ILE A 520 -14.63 -7.53 -9.71
CA ILE A 520 -14.42 -8.99 -9.79
C ILE A 520 -14.56 -9.49 -11.22
N GLU A 521 -15.53 -8.97 -11.98
CA GLU A 521 -15.72 -9.36 -13.38
C GLU A 521 -14.56 -8.87 -14.25
N ILE A 522 -14.13 -7.61 -14.08
CA ILE A 522 -12.95 -7.06 -14.75
C ILE A 522 -11.72 -7.90 -14.44
N LYS A 523 -11.46 -8.18 -13.15
CA LYS A 523 -10.37 -9.06 -12.70
C LYS A 523 -10.41 -10.41 -13.41
N ASN A 524 -11.55 -11.09 -13.38
CA ASN A 524 -11.69 -12.43 -13.96
C ASN A 524 -11.50 -12.44 -15.48
N VAL A 525 -11.85 -11.35 -16.17
CA VAL A 525 -11.62 -11.20 -17.61
C VAL A 525 -10.15 -10.95 -17.90
N LEU A 526 -9.48 -10.10 -17.12
CA LEU A 526 -8.03 -9.90 -17.23
C LEU A 526 -7.25 -11.19 -16.96
N ILE A 527 -7.65 -11.96 -15.94
CA ILE A 527 -7.07 -13.26 -15.60
C ILE A 527 -7.25 -14.25 -16.76
N ARG A 528 -8.46 -14.36 -17.34
CA ARG A 528 -8.71 -15.29 -18.45
C ARG A 528 -7.87 -14.93 -19.68
N GLY A 529 -7.84 -13.65 -20.03
CA GLY A 529 -7.08 -13.14 -21.17
C GLY A 529 -5.57 -13.02 -20.96
N ALA A 530 -5.07 -13.25 -19.75
CA ALA A 530 -3.64 -13.11 -19.45
C ALA A 530 -2.77 -14.04 -20.33
N THR A 531 -1.67 -13.49 -20.85
CA THR A 531 -0.69 -14.25 -21.63
C THR A 531 0.13 -15.15 -20.71
N ARG A 532 0.15 -16.44 -21.00
CA ARG A 532 0.86 -17.49 -20.24
C ARG A 532 2.03 -18.04 -21.05
N ASP A 533 3.09 -18.44 -20.36
CA ASP A 533 4.20 -19.20 -20.94
C ASP A 533 3.93 -20.70 -20.78
N ASP A 534 3.93 -21.46 -21.87
CA ASP A 534 3.68 -22.90 -21.89
C ASP A 534 4.68 -23.70 -21.04
N LYS A 535 5.83 -23.11 -20.70
CA LYS A 535 6.87 -23.73 -19.85
C LYS A 535 6.62 -23.52 -18.35
N ARG A 536 5.61 -22.74 -17.96
CA ARG A 536 5.27 -22.43 -16.57
C ARG A 536 3.93 -23.04 -16.18
N THR A 537 3.80 -23.41 -14.91
CA THR A 537 2.52 -23.81 -14.33
C THR A 537 1.83 -22.59 -13.76
N TYR A 538 0.56 -22.39 -14.09
CA TYR A 538 -0.27 -21.30 -13.56
C TYR A 538 -1.43 -21.85 -12.72
N PRO A 539 -1.86 -21.15 -11.66
CA PRO A 539 -1.25 -19.92 -11.15
C PRO A 539 0.07 -20.20 -10.41
N ASP A 540 0.95 -19.21 -10.37
CA ASP A 540 2.19 -19.26 -9.57
C ASP A 540 2.37 -18.02 -8.69
N GLN A 541 3.27 -18.10 -7.71
CA GLN A 541 3.53 -17.06 -6.70
C GLN A 541 4.07 -15.74 -7.28
N ALA A 542 4.73 -15.77 -8.44
CA ALA A 542 5.39 -14.61 -9.04
C ALA A 542 4.53 -13.96 -10.14
N PHE A 543 3.99 -14.75 -11.07
CA PHE A 543 3.22 -14.25 -12.21
C PHE A 543 1.71 -14.25 -11.99
N GLY A 544 1.23 -14.83 -10.88
CA GLY A 544 -0.19 -15.01 -10.67
C GLY A 544 -0.78 -15.88 -11.78
N TRP A 545 -1.70 -15.32 -12.57
CA TRP A 545 -2.29 -15.98 -13.73
C TRP A 545 -1.64 -15.67 -15.08
N GLY A 546 -0.63 -14.81 -15.12
CA GLY A 546 0.10 -14.45 -16.34
C GLY A 546 0.25 -12.94 -16.55
N ARG A 547 0.74 -12.57 -17.73
CA ARG A 547 1.00 -11.18 -18.12
C ARG A 547 -0.27 -10.51 -18.64
N LEU A 548 -0.51 -9.26 -18.25
CA LEU A 548 -1.62 -8.43 -18.72
C LEU A 548 -1.68 -8.41 -20.26
N ASN A 549 -2.83 -8.77 -20.81
CA ASN A 549 -3.13 -8.68 -22.22
C ASN A 549 -4.55 -8.17 -22.42
N LEU A 550 -4.68 -6.85 -22.55
CA LEU A 550 -5.97 -6.18 -22.62
C LEU A 550 -6.75 -6.55 -23.89
N TYR A 551 -6.08 -6.77 -25.02
CA TYR A 551 -6.75 -7.15 -26.26
C TYR A 551 -7.44 -8.51 -26.11
N GLN A 552 -6.73 -9.51 -25.59
CA GLN A 552 -7.30 -10.83 -25.36
C GLN A 552 -8.42 -10.79 -24.31
N ALA A 553 -8.27 -9.96 -23.27
CA ALA A 553 -9.32 -9.72 -22.29
C ALA A 553 -10.62 -9.18 -22.93
N PHE A 554 -10.53 -8.29 -23.93
CA PHE A 554 -11.70 -7.84 -24.70
C PHE A 554 -12.28 -8.91 -25.62
N GLU A 555 -11.46 -9.76 -26.23
CA GLU A 555 -11.98 -10.91 -27.00
C GLU A 555 -12.78 -11.86 -26.09
N ASP A 556 -12.33 -12.10 -24.86
CA ASP A 556 -13.07 -12.91 -23.88
C ASP A 556 -14.40 -12.28 -23.44
N PHE A 557 -14.55 -10.95 -23.52
CA PHE A 557 -15.85 -10.28 -23.33
C PHE A 557 -16.82 -10.56 -24.49
N ARG A 558 -16.32 -10.75 -25.71
CA ARG A 558 -17.15 -10.91 -26.92
C ARG A 558 -17.76 -12.30 -27.07
N ILE A 559 -17.23 -13.32 -26.39
CA ILE A 559 -17.69 -14.73 -26.50
C ILE A 559 -18.94 -14.96 -25.62
N ARG A 560 -19.91 -14.04 -25.63
CA ARG A 560 -21.23 -14.23 -25.00
C ARG A 560 -22.35 -13.75 -25.90
#